data_AF-E7N7N4-F1
#
_entry.id   AF-E7N7N4-F1
#
_cell.length_a   1.000
_cell.length_b   1.000
_cell.length_c   1.000
_cell.angle_alpha   90.00
_cell.angle_beta   90.00
_cell.angle_gamma   90.00
#
_symmetry.space_group_name_H-M   'P 1'
#
loop_
_entity.id
_entity.type
_entity.pdbx_description
1 polymer ?
#
loop_
_entity_poly.entity_id
_entity_poly.type
_entity_poly.pdbx_seq_one_letter_code
_entity_poly.pdbx_strand_id
1 'polypeptide(L)' 'DTRKLARLRALAAAWATTHETPPHTGMRLDVVSILLRDARPALLRHHRAVDASWG' A
#
# COMPACT_ATOMS: atom_id res chain seq x y z
N ASP A 1 2.35 -10.11 8.48
CA ASP A 1 2.60 -9.23 9.63
C ASP A 1 1.43 -8.28 9.79
N THR A 2 0.65 -8.46 10.86
CA THR A 2 -0.57 -7.70 11.16
C THR A 2 -0.27 -6.27 11.64
N ARG A 3 0.87 -6.04 12.31
CA ARG A 3 1.28 -4.72 12.80
C ARG A 3 1.62 -3.79 11.64
N LYS A 4 2.34 -4.30 10.64
CA LYS A 4 2.68 -3.54 9.44
C LYS A 4 1.42 -3.10 8.69
N LEU A 5 0.45 -3.99 8.53
CA LEU A 5 -0.82 -3.67 7.87
C LEU A 5 -1.61 -2.61 8.64
N ALA A 6 -1.70 -2.73 9.97
CA ALA A 6 -2.35 -1.73 10.83
C ALA A 6 -1.73 -0.33 10.68
N ARG A 7 -0.39 -0.24 10.63
CA ARG A 7 0.31 1.03 10.42
C ARG A 7 -0.01 1.64 9.05
N LEU A 8 -0.02 0.83 7.99
CA LEU A 8 -0.32 1.31 6.64
C LEU A 8 -1.76 1.83 6.54
N ARG A 9 -2.73 1.15 7.16
CA ARG A 9 -4.13 1.60 7.26
C ARG A 9 -4.23 2.95 7.97
N ALA A 10 -3.55 3.12 9.11
CA ALA A 10 -3.57 4.37 9.86
C ALA A 10 -2.99 5.55 9.05
N LEU A 11 -1.89 5.33 8.33
CA LEU A 11 -1.29 6.34 7.46
C LEU A 11 -2.20 6.70 6.28
N ALA A 12 -2.83 5.70 5.69
CA ALA A 12 -3.76 5.89 4.58
C ALA A 12 -4.98 6.72 5.03
N ALA A 13 -5.56 6.41 6.18
CA ALA A 13 -6.66 7.18 6.77
C ALA A 13 -6.26 8.62 7.07
N ALA A 14 -5.09 8.84 7.68
CA ALA A 14 -4.58 10.19 7.95
C ALA A 14 -4.39 10.99 6.65
N TRP A 15 -3.83 10.38 5.61
CA TRP A 15 -3.67 11.02 4.30
C TRP A 15 -5.01 11.44 3.70
N ALA A 16 -6.02 10.55 3.73
CA ALA A 16 -7.36 10.84 3.21
C ALA A 16 -8.02 12.02 3.96
N THR A 17 -7.86 12.11 5.28
CA THR A 17 -8.39 13.24 6.05
C THR A 17 -7.72 14.58 5.73
N THR A 18 -6.46 14.56 5.29
CA THR A 18 -5.71 15.77 4.95
C THR A 18 -5.97 16.26 3.52
N HIS A 19 -6.35 15.39 2.60
CA HIS A 19 -6.28 15.67 1.15
C HIS A 19 -7.62 15.67 0.40
N GLU A 20 -8.77 15.96 1.06
CA GLU A 20 -10.12 16.00 0.45
C GLU A 20 -10.28 14.99 -0.70
N THR A 21 -10.13 13.71 -0.39
CA THR A 21 -10.24 12.66 -1.42
C THR A 21 -11.62 12.70 -2.06
N PRO A 22 -11.72 12.81 -3.40
CA PRO A 22 -13.00 12.82 -4.08
C PRO A 22 -13.85 11.60 -3.69
N PRO A 23 -15.17 11.78 -3.43
CA PRO A 23 -16.04 10.75 -2.83
C PRO A 23 -16.25 9.47 -3.67
N HIS A 24 -15.62 9.35 -4.85
CA HIS A 24 -15.89 8.30 -5.82
C HIS A 24 -14.68 7.41 -6.17
N THR A 25 -13.51 7.67 -5.59
CA THR A 25 -12.34 6.80 -5.72
C THR A 25 -11.94 6.30 -4.35
N GLY A 26 -12.49 5.17 -3.93
CA GLY A 26 -12.02 4.47 -2.74
C GLY A 26 -10.50 4.30 -2.76
N MET A 27 -9.87 4.43 -1.59
CA MET A 27 -8.42 4.37 -1.45
C MET A 27 -7.93 2.92 -1.54
N ARG A 28 -6.94 2.65 -2.40
CA ARG A 28 -6.33 1.32 -2.56
C ARG A 28 -4.91 1.31 -2.01
N LEU A 29 -4.60 0.34 -1.16
CA LEU A 29 -3.24 0.09 -0.68
C LEU A 29 -2.55 -0.97 -1.56
N ASP A 30 -1.45 -0.57 -2.20
CA ASP A 30 -0.56 -1.45 -2.96
C ASP A 30 0.82 -1.51 -2.29
N VAL A 31 1.54 -2.62 -2.49
CA VAL A 31 2.92 -2.79 -2.00
C VAL A 31 3.81 -3.18 -3.17
N VAL A 32 5.01 -2.59 -3.25
CA VAL A 32 6.06 -3.05 -4.16
C VAL A 32 7.15 -3.70 -3.32
N SER A 33 7.41 -4.99 -3.53
CA SER A 33 8.58 -5.64 -2.94
C SER A 33 9.77 -5.52 -3.89
N ILE A 34 10.91 -5.11 -3.36
CA ILE A 34 12.18 -5.01 -4.09
C ILE A 34 13.10 -6.13 -3.57
N LEU A 35 13.57 -6.98 -4.46
CA LEU A 35 14.59 -7.98 -4.16
C LEU A 35 15.90 -7.57 -4.82
N LEU A 36 16.89 -7.24 -3.99
CA LEU A 36 18.26 -7.01 -4.44
C LEU A 36 18.92 -8.35 -4.78
N ARG A 37 19.77 -8.35 -5.81
CA ARG A 37 20.48 -9.53 -6.29
C ARG A 37 21.92 -9.16 -6.55
N ASP A 38 22.85 -10.03 -6.18
CA ASP A 38 24.26 -9.78 -6.43
C ASP A 38 24.56 -9.75 -7.93
N ALA A 39 25.35 -8.75 -8.34
CA ALA A 39 25.73 -8.43 -9.72
C ALA A 39 24.58 -8.42 -10.76
N ARG A 40 23.32 -8.28 -10.33
CA ARG A 40 22.14 -8.28 -11.22
C ARG A 40 21.16 -7.18 -10.85
N PRO A 41 20.34 -6.69 -11.81
CA PRO A 41 19.30 -5.70 -11.51
C PRO A 41 18.34 -6.17 -10.41
N ALA A 42 17.78 -5.25 -9.62
CA ALA A 42 16.76 -5.58 -8.63
C ALA A 42 15.49 -6.12 -9.29
N LEU A 43 14.80 -7.05 -8.64
CA LEU A 43 13.47 -7.50 -9.05
C LEU A 43 12.40 -6.73 -8.29
N LEU A 44 11.42 -6.21 -9.03
CA LEU A 44 10.24 -5.57 -8.46
C LEU A 44 9.05 -6.52 -8.62
N ARG A 45 8.24 -6.63 -7.57
CA ARG A 45 6.91 -7.26 -7.65
C ARG A 45 5.88 -6.32 -7.07
N HIS A 46 4.87 -6.01 -7.88
CA HIS A 46 3.71 -5.22 -7.47
C HIS A 46 2.64 -6.13 -6.89
N HIS A 47 2.25 -5.85 -5.65
CA HIS A 47 1.15 -6.49 -4.95
C HIS A 47 0.03 -5.48 -4.87
N ARG A 48 -1.05 -5.74 -5.59
CA ARG A 48 -2.19 -4.83 -5.65
C ARG A 48 -3.21 -5.17 -4.56
N ALA A 49 -3.86 -4.15 -4.04
CA ALA A 49 -4.98 -4.28 -3.10
C ALA A 49 -4.65 -5.21 -1.91
N VAL A 50 -3.51 -5.00 -1.28
CA VAL A 50 -3.04 -5.82 -0.13
C VAL A 50 -3.91 -5.66 1.12
N ASP A 51 -4.94 -4.82 1.03
CA ASP A 51 -5.92 -4.50 2.04
C ASP A 51 -7.36 -4.67 1.54
N ALA A 52 -7.61 -5.53 0.54
CA ALA A 52 -8.93 -5.72 -0.08
C ALA A 52 -10.03 -6.30 0.84
N SER A 53 -9.92 -6.13 2.16
CA SER A 53 -11.04 -6.16 3.09
C SER A 53 -11.62 -4.74 3.21
N TRP A 54 -12.24 -4.25 2.14
CA TRP A 54 -13.21 -3.14 2.22
C TRP A 54 -14.49 -3.67 1.59
N GLY A 55 -15.21 -4.43 2.40
CA GLY A 55 -16.65 -4.69 2.26
C GLY A 55 -17.37 -3.96 3.38
#